data_AF-A0A962JIM9-F1
#
_entry.id   AF-A0A962JIM9-F1
#
_cell.length_a   1.000
_cell.length_b   1.000
_cell.length_c   1.000
_cell.angle_alpha   90.00
_cell.angle_beta   90.00
_cell.angle_gamma   90.00
#
_symmetry.space_group_name_H-M   'P 1'
#
loop_
_entity.id
_entity.type
_entity.pdbx_description
1 polymer ?
#
loop_
_entity_poly.entity_id
_entity_poly.type
_entity_poly.pdbx_seq_one_letter_code
_entity_poly.pdbx_strand_id
1 'polypeptide(L)'
;MSNFNALVRKLKEIFQIDKPELDFGVYRILNARSAEITQYLDQDLNQKVKQLLAAQQAGNQQQQLNQLVNELRDEFGKRAFDASGNLIDKEAIDSPLGQRYLALKNSNSQADSHENQVFSHLLTFFSRYYDNGDFISQRRYKGDTYAIPYSGEEVVLHWANKDQYYTKSGENFANYRFKLSDGRSVLFKLVAADTARENRKDNDKDRRFKLIDTDFVQTLVDDEGESYEQALEQIRVVNDELVIHFEYAPVSKGTKQEDLNNQAIVTILSHQEVQTHWAELKQKQPTEKNPERTLLQKCLERYTASNTADYFIHKDLGKFLRGELDFYIKNEVLHLDDVQNANTFASIEQNLRMIQCLRAVALELVDFLASLEDFQKRLWLKKKFVVAAHYCLTLDRVPRALYAEIAANESQLNQWLSLGCIESKQVGAVKKWLLGEGVEPVKGQQDLLADDAPVQVSPFCFLMVDTALFGVDFKARLLRAVDDLDECVDGVLVHGDNFQGLSLLQERYKEQVKCIYIDPPYNTNATPILYKNEFKSSSWLSFINNRLEN
;
A
#
# COMPACT_ATOMS: atom_id res chain seq x y z
N MET A 1 -14.99 1.36 28.71
CA MET A 1 -14.06 2.32 28.07
C MET A 1 -14.86 3.52 27.63
N SER A 2 -14.35 4.75 27.75
CA SER A 2 -15.07 5.94 27.23
C SER A 2 -15.14 5.89 25.69
N ASN A 3 -16.18 6.49 25.09
CA ASN A 3 -16.32 6.58 23.63
C ASN A 3 -15.11 7.27 22.99
N PHE A 4 -14.55 8.27 23.68
CA PHE A 4 -13.31 8.92 23.29
C PHE A 4 -12.14 7.94 23.19
N ASN A 5 -11.89 7.12 24.21
CA ASN A 5 -10.77 6.16 24.18
C ASN A 5 -10.94 5.10 23.09
N ALA A 6 -12.18 4.69 22.81
CA ALA A 6 -12.48 3.77 21.72
C ALA A 6 -12.22 4.41 20.34
N LEU A 7 -12.64 5.67 20.14
CA LEU A 7 -12.33 6.46 18.95
C LEU A 7 -10.82 6.60 18.75
N VAL A 8 -10.09 7.03 19.77
CA VAL A 8 -8.64 7.20 19.73
C VAL A 8 -7.94 5.89 19.38
N ARG A 9 -8.36 4.77 19.97
CA ARG A 9 -7.81 3.44 19.63
C ARG A 9 -8.01 3.13 18.15
N LYS A 10 -9.21 3.37 17.62
CA LYS A 10 -9.52 3.11 16.21
C LYS A 10 -8.77 4.05 15.27
N LEU A 11 -8.66 5.32 15.60
CA LEU A 11 -7.86 6.28 14.81
C LEU A 11 -6.38 5.87 14.81
N LYS A 12 -5.80 5.47 15.95
CA LYS A 12 -4.42 4.96 16.01
C LYS A 12 -4.21 3.73 15.13
N GLU A 13 -5.19 2.82 15.06
CA GLU A 13 -5.20 1.66 14.16
C GLU A 13 -5.27 2.07 12.68
N ILE A 14 -6.10 3.06 12.33
CA ILE A 14 -6.26 3.57 10.95
C ILE A 14 -4.97 4.28 10.49
N PHE A 15 -4.43 5.16 11.33
CA PHE A 15 -3.17 5.85 11.05
C PHE A 15 -1.95 4.93 11.15
N GLN A 16 -2.14 3.70 11.63
CA GLN A 16 -1.10 2.69 11.83
C GLN A 16 0.05 3.19 12.73
N ILE A 17 -0.23 4.12 13.66
CA ILE A 17 0.76 4.71 14.58
C ILE A 17 1.10 3.73 15.70
N ASP A 18 0.25 2.74 15.94
CA ASP A 18 0.52 1.58 16.80
C ASP A 18 1.57 0.62 16.22
N LYS A 19 2.16 0.97 15.06
CA LYS A 19 3.22 0.23 14.37
C LYS A 19 4.52 1.05 14.22
N PRO A 20 5.18 1.46 15.32
CA PRO A 20 6.49 2.15 15.28
C PRO A 20 7.61 1.31 14.65
N GLU A 21 7.33 0.04 14.40
CA GLU A 21 8.16 -1.01 13.82
C GLU A 21 8.20 -1.00 12.28
N LEU A 22 7.46 -0.08 11.63
CA LEU A 22 7.49 0.11 10.18
C LEU A 22 8.49 1.24 9.83
N ASP A 23 9.80 0.97 9.86
CA ASP A 23 10.86 1.95 9.50
C ASP A 23 11.18 1.93 7.98
N PHE A 24 10.17 1.93 7.11
CA PHE A 24 10.36 2.00 5.67
C PHE A 24 9.27 2.82 4.97
N GLY A 25 9.62 3.39 3.81
CA GLY A 25 8.68 4.14 2.97
C GLY A 25 7.98 5.30 3.70
N VAL A 26 6.65 5.36 3.58
CA VAL A 26 5.80 6.39 4.22
C VAL A 26 5.80 6.29 5.74
N TYR A 27 5.94 5.08 6.28
CA TYR A 27 5.89 4.85 7.71
C TYR A 27 7.08 5.48 8.46
N ARG A 28 8.21 5.74 7.78
CA ARG A 28 9.29 6.59 8.32
C ARG A 28 8.83 8.00 8.68
N ILE A 29 8.07 8.61 7.79
CA ILE A 29 7.56 9.98 7.98
C ILE A 29 6.52 9.99 9.09
N LEU A 30 5.63 9.00 9.09
CA LEU A 30 4.63 8.81 10.15
C LEU A 30 5.29 8.60 11.52
N ASN A 31 6.32 7.74 11.60
CA ASN A 31 7.05 7.49 12.85
C ASN A 31 7.79 8.73 13.33
N ALA A 32 8.38 9.53 12.42
CA ALA A 32 9.03 10.79 12.77
C ALA A 32 8.06 11.82 13.39
N ARG A 33 6.78 11.78 12.99
CA ARG A 33 5.72 12.66 13.52
C ARG A 33 4.79 11.95 14.51
N SER A 34 5.09 10.72 14.92
CA SER A 34 4.20 9.88 15.71
C SER A 34 3.83 10.50 17.06
N ALA A 35 4.77 11.22 17.68
CA ALA A 35 4.55 11.97 18.91
C ALA A 35 3.52 13.09 18.72
N GLU A 36 3.64 13.88 17.65
CA GLU A 36 2.71 14.98 17.32
C GLU A 36 1.30 14.42 17.04
N ILE A 37 1.21 13.34 16.26
CA ILE A 37 -0.09 12.73 15.95
C ILE A 37 -0.70 12.10 17.20
N THR A 38 0.10 11.45 18.04
CA THR A 38 -0.37 10.87 19.31
C THR A 38 -0.88 11.95 20.25
N GLN A 39 -0.16 13.06 20.37
CA GLN A 39 -0.59 14.22 21.16
C GLN A 39 -1.91 14.79 20.64
N TYR A 40 -2.03 14.95 19.32
CA TYR A 40 -3.27 15.43 18.71
C TYR A 40 -4.45 14.50 19.02
N LEU A 41 -4.29 13.19 18.83
CA LEU A 41 -5.35 12.21 19.06
C LEU A 41 -5.72 12.08 20.54
N ASP A 42 -4.75 12.09 21.45
CA ASP A 42 -4.97 11.84 22.88
C ASP A 42 -5.47 13.07 23.63
N GLN A 43 -5.08 14.28 23.22
CA GLN A 43 -5.34 15.53 23.94
C GLN A 43 -6.09 16.56 23.09
N ASP A 44 -5.52 16.97 21.96
CA ASP A 44 -6.02 18.13 21.22
C ASP A 44 -7.41 17.88 20.61
N LEU A 45 -7.68 16.66 20.14
CA LEU A 45 -8.98 16.26 19.59
C LEU A 45 -10.11 16.44 20.60
N ASN A 46 -9.89 16.05 21.85
CA ASN A 46 -10.86 16.22 22.93
C ASN A 46 -11.09 17.71 23.22
N GLN A 47 -10.01 18.46 23.38
CA GLN A 47 -10.08 19.91 23.62
C GLN A 47 -10.80 20.63 22.50
N LYS A 48 -10.58 20.23 21.25
CA LYS A 48 -11.19 20.83 20.07
C LYS A 48 -12.69 20.57 19.99
N VAL A 49 -13.15 19.36 20.27
CA VAL A 49 -14.59 19.04 20.38
C VAL A 49 -15.24 19.90 21.47
N LYS A 50 -14.61 19.99 22.64
CA LYS A 50 -15.09 20.84 23.75
C LYS A 50 -15.15 22.31 23.36
N GLN A 51 -14.11 22.83 22.71
CA GLN A 51 -14.06 24.22 22.25
C GLN A 51 -15.12 24.51 21.19
N LEU A 52 -15.33 23.63 20.21
CA LEU A 52 -16.34 23.81 19.17
C LEU A 52 -17.76 23.79 19.76
N LEU A 53 -18.05 22.85 20.66
CA LEU A 53 -19.35 22.79 21.34
C LEU A 53 -19.56 24.01 22.26
N ALA A 54 -18.53 24.43 23.01
CA ALA A 54 -18.62 25.57 23.93
C ALA A 54 -18.72 26.92 23.21
N ALA A 55 -17.90 27.15 22.17
CA ALA A 55 -17.94 28.37 21.37
C ALA A 55 -19.31 28.55 20.69
N GLN A 56 -19.93 27.44 20.27
CA GLN A 56 -21.27 27.47 19.70
C GLN A 56 -22.35 27.68 20.78
N GLN A 57 -22.23 27.08 21.97
CA GLN A 57 -23.15 27.32 23.10
C GLN A 57 -23.15 28.79 23.56
N ALA A 58 -21.97 29.39 23.74
CA ALA A 58 -21.83 30.76 24.24
C ALA A 58 -22.56 31.80 23.36
N GLY A 59 -22.48 31.69 22.03
CA GLY A 59 -23.10 32.68 21.12
C GLY A 59 -24.63 32.78 21.24
N ASN A 60 -25.31 31.68 21.53
CA ASN A 60 -26.78 31.62 21.53
C ASN A 60 -27.38 31.59 22.93
N GLN A 61 -26.70 31.01 23.91
CA GLN A 61 -27.05 31.21 25.31
C GLN A 61 -26.99 32.70 25.64
N GLN A 62 -26.01 33.45 25.12
CA GLN A 62 -25.95 34.90 25.24
C GLN A 62 -27.09 35.61 24.48
N GLN A 63 -27.47 35.17 23.27
CA GLN A 63 -28.62 35.77 22.55
C GLN A 63 -29.96 35.50 23.24
N GLN A 64 -30.20 34.27 23.72
CA GLN A 64 -31.39 33.90 24.48
C GLN A 64 -31.42 34.59 25.84
N LEU A 65 -30.28 34.68 26.54
CA LEU A 65 -30.17 35.50 27.76
C LEU A 65 -30.48 36.96 27.44
N ASN A 66 -29.97 37.52 26.35
CA ASN A 66 -30.24 38.91 25.98
C ASN A 66 -31.72 39.14 25.63
N GLN A 67 -32.39 38.20 24.96
CA GLN A 67 -33.84 38.24 24.73
C GLN A 67 -34.63 38.16 26.03
N LEU A 68 -34.34 37.18 26.89
CA LEU A 68 -34.96 37.05 28.21
C LEU A 68 -34.71 38.27 29.09
N VAL A 69 -33.52 38.87 29.04
CA VAL A 69 -33.20 40.12 29.75
C VAL A 69 -34.02 41.28 29.21
N ASN A 70 -34.23 41.37 27.89
CA ASN A 70 -35.07 42.40 27.30
C ASN A 70 -36.55 42.19 27.71
N GLU A 71 -37.08 40.98 27.62
CA GLU A 71 -38.44 40.63 28.03
C GLU A 71 -38.68 40.92 29.53
N LEU A 72 -37.73 40.50 30.39
CA LEU A 72 -37.79 40.78 31.83
C LEU A 72 -37.70 42.29 32.13
N ARG A 73 -36.96 43.06 31.33
CA ARG A 73 -36.89 44.53 31.45
C ARG A 73 -38.16 45.21 30.97
N ASP A 74 -38.82 44.66 29.95
CA ASP A 74 -40.07 45.19 29.40
C ASP A 74 -41.24 44.94 30.37
N GLU A 75 -41.28 43.77 31.03
CA GLU A 75 -42.37 43.40 31.95
C GLU A 75 -42.17 43.96 33.38
N PHE A 76 -40.95 43.89 33.93
CA PHE A 76 -40.69 44.25 35.33
C PHE A 76 -39.92 45.57 35.49
N GLY A 77 -39.46 46.19 34.40
CA GLY A 77 -38.74 47.47 34.40
C GLY A 77 -37.28 47.38 34.86
N LYS A 78 -36.62 48.54 35.03
CA LYS A 78 -35.20 48.63 35.45
C LYS A 78 -34.90 48.03 36.84
N ARG A 79 -35.94 47.75 37.65
CA ARG A 79 -35.83 47.15 38.98
C ARG A 79 -35.53 45.64 38.95
N ALA A 80 -35.75 44.98 37.81
CA ALA A 80 -35.53 43.54 37.66
C ALA A 80 -34.07 43.13 37.86
N PHE A 81 -33.12 43.98 37.46
CA PHE A 81 -31.68 43.70 37.47
C PHE A 81 -30.89 44.72 38.29
N ASP A 82 -29.85 44.26 38.99
CA ASP A 82 -28.90 45.13 39.68
C ASP A 82 -27.89 45.79 38.72
N ALA A 83 -27.06 46.70 39.24
CA ALA A 83 -26.01 47.36 38.46
C ALA A 83 -24.93 46.40 37.91
N SER A 84 -24.90 45.15 38.40
CA SER A 84 -24.00 44.09 37.97
C SER A 84 -24.66 43.11 36.99
N GLY A 85 -25.94 43.32 36.64
CA GLY A 85 -26.70 42.48 35.71
C GLY A 85 -27.33 41.21 36.32
N ASN A 86 -27.43 41.10 37.65
CA ASN A 86 -28.10 39.98 38.31
C ASN A 86 -29.58 40.27 38.54
N LEU A 87 -30.42 39.25 38.31
CA LEU A 87 -31.86 39.30 38.59
C LEU A 87 -32.08 39.36 40.12
N ILE A 88 -32.62 40.46 40.63
CA ILE A 88 -32.76 40.72 42.08
C ILE A 88 -34.20 40.96 42.54
N ASP A 89 -35.11 41.27 41.62
CA ASP A 89 -36.50 41.52 41.94
C ASP A 89 -37.23 40.20 42.26
N LYS A 90 -37.88 40.14 43.43
CA LYS A 90 -38.54 38.92 43.91
C LYS A 90 -39.72 38.51 43.02
N GLU A 91 -40.47 39.47 42.48
CA GLU A 91 -41.60 39.17 41.57
C GLU A 91 -41.07 38.65 40.22
N ALA A 92 -39.98 39.23 39.73
CA ALA A 92 -39.32 38.77 38.50
C ALA A 92 -38.70 37.37 38.66
N ILE A 93 -38.08 37.06 39.81
CA ILE A 93 -37.48 35.74 40.11
C ILE A 93 -38.53 34.63 40.15
N ASP A 94 -39.68 34.88 40.80
CA ASP A 94 -40.76 33.90 40.93
C ASP A 94 -41.59 33.77 39.63
N SER A 95 -41.40 34.66 38.66
CA SER A 95 -42.09 34.61 37.37
C SER A 95 -41.63 33.43 36.48
N PRO A 96 -42.47 32.97 35.54
CA PRO A 96 -42.08 31.96 34.55
C PRO A 96 -40.84 32.35 33.72
N LEU A 97 -40.66 33.65 33.45
CA LEU A 97 -39.50 34.18 32.72
C LEU A 97 -38.24 34.19 33.57
N GLY A 98 -38.34 34.55 34.85
CA GLY A 98 -37.21 34.53 35.79
C GLY A 98 -36.72 33.12 36.08
N GLN A 99 -37.62 32.16 36.24
CA GLN A 99 -37.27 30.74 36.37
C GLN A 99 -36.60 30.20 35.10
N ARG A 100 -37.07 30.59 33.90
CA ARG A 100 -36.39 30.25 32.63
C ARG A 100 -35.00 30.88 32.54
N TYR A 101 -34.83 32.14 32.92
CA TYR A 101 -33.54 32.84 32.94
C TYR A 101 -32.55 32.14 33.89
N LEU A 102 -32.98 31.76 35.10
CA LEU A 102 -32.14 31.05 36.07
C LEU A 102 -31.81 29.62 35.63
N ALA A 103 -32.76 28.90 35.05
CA ALA A 103 -32.53 27.56 34.50
C ALA A 103 -31.52 27.60 33.34
N LEU A 104 -31.65 28.56 32.43
CA LEU A 104 -30.73 28.75 31.30
C LEU A 104 -29.33 29.18 31.75
N LYS A 105 -29.22 29.93 32.86
CA LYS A 105 -27.93 30.34 33.45
C LYS A 105 -27.22 29.17 34.15
N ASN A 106 -27.98 28.17 34.62
CA ASN A 106 -27.46 27.04 35.40
C ASN A 106 -27.33 25.73 34.60
N SER A 107 -27.76 25.70 33.33
CA SER A 107 -27.71 24.51 32.47
C SER A 107 -26.30 24.23 31.91
N ASN A 108 -25.42 23.67 32.76
CA ASN A 108 -24.09 23.17 32.37
C ASN A 108 -24.04 21.65 32.09
N SER A 109 -25.14 20.92 32.32
CA SER A 109 -25.16 19.45 32.36
C SER A 109 -25.44 18.74 31.02
N GLN A 110 -25.76 19.46 29.94
CA GLN A 110 -26.05 18.86 28.62
C GLN A 110 -24.83 18.79 27.68
N ALA A 111 -23.73 19.50 27.96
CA ALA A 111 -22.55 19.52 27.09
C ALA A 111 -21.87 18.13 27.00
N ASP A 112 -21.82 17.39 28.12
CA ASP A 112 -21.18 16.08 28.20
C ASP A 112 -21.93 14.98 27.40
N SER A 113 -23.22 15.17 27.14
CA SER A 113 -24.03 14.22 26.35
C SER A 113 -23.72 14.33 24.86
N HIS A 114 -23.66 15.56 24.34
CA HIS A 114 -23.34 15.82 22.93
C HIS A 114 -21.88 15.52 22.59
N GLU A 115 -20.94 15.77 23.52
CA GLU A 115 -19.54 15.36 23.35
C GLU A 115 -19.44 13.84 23.11
N ASN A 116 -20.10 13.04 23.94
CA ASN A 116 -20.10 11.59 23.80
C ASN A 116 -20.79 11.09 22.53
N GLN A 117 -21.81 11.80 22.04
CA GLN A 117 -22.47 11.52 20.76
C GLN A 117 -21.53 11.80 19.58
N VAL A 118 -20.84 12.94 19.57
CA VAL A 118 -19.85 13.27 18.52
C VAL A 118 -18.79 12.18 18.44
N PHE A 119 -18.21 11.77 19.58
CA PHE A 119 -17.21 10.68 19.58
C PHE A 119 -17.78 9.34 19.10
N SER A 120 -19.02 9.01 19.47
CA SER A 120 -19.69 7.79 19.02
C SER A 120 -19.91 7.78 17.50
N HIS A 121 -20.37 8.90 16.93
CA HIS A 121 -20.57 9.05 15.49
C HIS A 121 -19.24 9.00 14.73
N LEU A 122 -18.20 9.69 15.20
CA LEU A 122 -16.86 9.60 14.60
C LEU A 122 -16.34 8.16 14.61
N LEU A 123 -16.47 7.46 15.74
CA LEU A 123 -16.03 6.07 15.86
C LEU A 123 -16.79 5.17 14.89
N THR A 124 -18.12 5.31 14.82
CA THR A 124 -18.98 4.51 13.94
C THR A 124 -18.64 4.77 12.47
N PHE A 125 -18.46 6.03 12.09
CA PHE A 125 -18.09 6.43 10.74
C PHE A 125 -16.76 5.81 10.32
N PHE A 126 -15.67 6.09 11.05
CA PHE A 126 -14.34 5.58 10.68
C PHE A 126 -14.22 4.06 10.79
N SER A 127 -14.94 3.41 11.71
CA SER A 127 -14.95 1.95 11.82
C SER A 127 -15.67 1.27 10.65
N ARG A 128 -16.66 1.94 10.05
CA ARG A 128 -17.43 1.36 8.94
C ARG A 128 -16.63 1.30 7.65
N TYR A 129 -15.88 2.36 7.38
CA TYR A 129 -15.19 2.54 6.10
C TYR A 129 -13.76 2.04 6.12
N TYR A 130 -13.26 1.51 7.23
CA TYR A 130 -11.91 0.96 7.36
C TYR A 130 -11.94 -0.49 7.83
N ASP A 131 -11.44 -1.39 7.00
CA ASP A 131 -11.34 -2.82 7.29
C ASP A 131 -9.95 -3.35 6.94
N ASN A 132 -9.28 -3.96 7.92
CA ASN A 132 -7.99 -4.65 7.77
C ASN A 132 -6.88 -3.89 7.03
N GLY A 133 -6.87 -2.55 7.06
CA GLY A 133 -5.87 -1.71 6.39
C GLY A 133 -6.38 -0.99 5.15
N ASP A 134 -7.56 -1.34 4.65
CA ASP A 134 -8.13 -0.78 3.43
C ASP A 134 -9.37 0.08 3.72
N PHE A 135 -9.53 1.15 2.92
CA PHE A 135 -10.75 1.94 2.90
C PHE A 135 -11.77 1.36 1.91
N ILE A 136 -12.89 0.86 2.40
CA ILE A 136 -13.91 0.18 1.58
C ILE A 136 -15.24 0.93 1.61
N SER A 137 -15.90 1.00 0.46
CA SER A 137 -17.24 1.58 0.38
C SER A 137 -18.29 0.63 0.98
N GLN A 138 -18.95 1.07 2.04
CA GLN A 138 -20.08 0.36 2.68
C GLN A 138 -21.26 1.30 2.92
N ARG A 139 -21.87 1.85 1.85
CA ARG A 139 -23.11 2.62 1.98
C ARG A 139 -24.25 1.72 2.40
N ARG A 140 -24.81 1.91 3.59
CA ARG A 140 -26.00 1.19 4.08
C ARG A 140 -27.23 2.09 3.99
N TYR A 141 -28.34 1.57 3.47
CA TYR A 141 -29.61 2.30 3.39
C TYR A 141 -30.57 1.91 4.53
N LYS A 142 -30.81 0.60 4.73
CA LYS A 142 -31.58 0.04 5.85
C LYS A 142 -31.07 -1.36 6.22
N GLY A 143 -30.79 -1.60 7.49
CA GLY A 143 -30.26 -2.87 7.97
C GLY A 143 -28.94 -3.24 7.28
N ASP A 144 -28.91 -4.38 6.60
CA ASP A 144 -27.75 -4.88 5.85
C ASP A 144 -27.82 -4.61 4.33
N THR A 145 -28.75 -3.77 3.87
CA THR A 145 -28.91 -3.44 2.44
C THR A 145 -27.96 -2.32 2.00
N TYR A 146 -27.13 -2.62 0.99
CA TYR A 146 -26.16 -1.67 0.42
C TYR A 146 -26.78 -0.74 -0.64
N ALA A 147 -26.25 0.48 -0.73
CA ALA A 147 -26.60 1.46 -1.77
C ALA A 147 -25.41 1.69 -2.73
N ILE A 148 -25.67 1.59 -4.04
CA ILE A 148 -24.66 1.84 -5.07
C ILE A 148 -24.83 3.28 -5.59
N PRO A 149 -23.76 4.09 -5.66
CA PRO A 149 -23.81 5.39 -6.34
C PRO A 149 -24.16 5.18 -7.83
N TYR A 150 -25.30 5.73 -8.23
CA TYR A 150 -25.85 5.62 -9.58
C TYR A 150 -26.28 7.00 -10.06
N SER A 151 -25.86 7.41 -11.26
CA SER A 151 -26.10 8.74 -11.81
C SER A 151 -27.04 8.74 -13.01
N GLY A 152 -27.77 7.64 -13.23
CA GLY A 152 -28.65 7.47 -14.39
C GLY A 152 -28.02 6.71 -15.55
N GLU A 153 -26.86 6.06 -15.36
CA GLU A 153 -26.25 5.25 -16.42
C GLU A 153 -27.12 4.02 -16.76
N GLU A 154 -27.08 3.49 -17.98
CA GLU A 154 -27.85 2.26 -18.28
C GLU A 154 -27.30 1.03 -17.52
N VAL A 155 -25.97 0.97 -17.36
CA VAL A 155 -25.28 -0.11 -16.64
C VAL A 155 -24.17 0.49 -15.77
N VAL A 156 -24.16 0.12 -14.49
CA VAL A 156 -23.07 0.46 -13.56
C VAL A 156 -22.45 -0.81 -13.00
N LEU A 157 -21.19 -1.04 -13.35
CA LEU A 157 -20.37 -2.08 -12.71
C LEU A 157 -19.77 -1.52 -11.41
N HIS A 158 -19.98 -2.25 -10.32
CA HIS A 158 -19.51 -1.88 -8.99
C HIS A 158 -18.87 -3.08 -8.28
N TRP A 159 -17.73 -2.83 -7.63
CA TRP A 159 -17.04 -3.79 -6.78
C TRP A 159 -16.30 -3.03 -5.66
N ALA A 160 -15.99 -3.73 -4.57
CA ALA A 160 -15.52 -3.11 -3.32
C ALA A 160 -14.27 -2.22 -3.48
N ASN A 161 -13.33 -2.64 -4.33
CA ASN A 161 -12.01 -2.02 -4.50
C ASN A 161 -11.89 -1.17 -5.78
N LYS A 162 -13.02 -0.77 -6.40
CA LYS A 162 -13.06 -0.07 -7.70
C LYS A 162 -12.22 1.20 -7.77
N ASP A 163 -12.26 2.00 -6.72
CA ASP A 163 -11.56 3.28 -6.64
C ASP A 163 -10.17 3.14 -6.02
N GLN A 164 -9.57 1.95 -6.10
CA GLN A 164 -8.27 1.66 -5.52
C GLN A 164 -7.30 1.10 -6.55
N TYR A 165 -6.01 1.35 -6.32
CA TYR A 165 -4.93 0.65 -6.97
C TYR A 165 -4.67 -0.68 -6.27
N TYR A 166 -4.69 -1.77 -7.01
CA TYR A 166 -4.20 -3.05 -6.54
C TYR A 166 -2.67 -3.01 -6.50
N THR A 167 -2.09 -3.21 -5.33
CA THR A 167 -0.65 -3.38 -5.18
C THR A 167 -0.36 -4.82 -4.76
N LYS A 168 0.53 -5.50 -5.49
CA LYS A 168 0.93 -6.85 -5.13
C LYS A 168 1.90 -6.75 -3.96
N SER A 169 1.53 -7.33 -2.82
CA SER A 169 2.36 -7.44 -1.62
C SER A 169 3.73 -8.10 -1.86
N GLY A 170 3.87 -8.84 -2.97
CA GLY A 170 5.11 -9.49 -3.38
C GLY A 170 6.24 -8.57 -3.87
N GLU A 171 6.07 -7.24 -3.93
CA GLU A 171 7.20 -6.32 -4.15
C GLU A 171 7.68 -5.63 -2.87
N ASN A 172 6.95 -5.79 -1.76
CA ASN A 172 7.39 -5.35 -0.44
C ASN A 172 8.18 -6.46 0.27
N PHE A 173 9.18 -7.02 -0.41
CA PHE A 173 10.28 -7.73 0.24
C PHE A 173 11.20 -6.74 0.99
N ALA A 174 10.58 -5.86 1.78
CA ALA A 174 11.25 -4.83 2.54
C ALA A 174 11.73 -5.43 3.85
N ASN A 175 12.94 -5.06 4.24
CA ASN A 175 13.46 -5.40 5.56
C ASN A 175 12.52 -4.85 6.64
N TYR A 176 12.22 -5.64 7.65
CA TYR A 176 11.37 -5.25 8.77
C TYR A 176 12.24 -4.85 9.96
N ARG A 177 12.11 -3.61 10.46
CA ARG A 177 12.96 -3.09 11.53
C ARG A 177 12.13 -2.56 12.69
N PHE A 178 12.38 -3.08 13.89
CA PHE A 178 11.79 -2.54 15.12
C PHE A 178 12.87 -2.08 16.11
N LYS A 179 12.50 -1.13 16.97
CA LYS A 179 13.35 -0.61 18.04
C LYS A 179 12.93 -1.16 19.39
N LEU A 180 13.92 -1.39 20.25
CA LEU A 180 13.76 -1.76 21.64
C LEU A 180 13.74 -0.51 22.54
N SER A 181 13.31 -0.70 23.79
CA SER A 181 13.18 0.37 24.79
C SER A 181 14.51 1.07 25.11
N ASP A 182 15.63 0.38 24.91
CA ASP A 182 16.99 0.88 25.12
C ASP A 182 17.59 1.60 23.90
N GLY A 183 16.84 1.71 22.79
CA GLY A 183 17.25 2.38 21.57
C GLY A 183 17.94 1.50 20.53
N ARG A 184 18.26 0.24 20.85
CA ARG A 184 18.80 -0.73 19.88
C ARG A 184 17.72 -1.18 18.89
N SER A 185 18.14 -1.67 17.73
CA SER A 185 17.20 -2.13 16.70
C SER A 185 17.39 -3.59 16.32
N VAL A 186 16.32 -4.20 15.84
CA VAL A 186 16.29 -5.54 15.30
C VAL A 186 15.76 -5.46 13.88
N LEU A 187 16.50 -6.04 12.93
CA LEU A 187 16.24 -6.01 11.50
C LEU A 187 16.03 -7.43 10.98
N PHE A 188 14.81 -7.75 10.54
CA PHE A 188 14.58 -8.91 9.69
C PHE A 188 14.91 -8.52 8.26
N LYS A 189 15.97 -9.11 7.72
CA LYS A 189 16.47 -8.82 6.38
C LYS A 189 16.14 -9.97 5.45
N LEU A 190 15.46 -9.68 4.35
CA LEU A 190 15.26 -10.68 3.31
C LEU A 190 16.49 -10.68 2.39
N VAL A 191 17.18 -11.82 2.29
CA VAL A 191 18.42 -11.92 1.50
C VAL A 191 18.18 -12.58 0.15
N ALA A 192 17.21 -13.47 0.08
CA ALA A 192 16.71 -14.00 -1.16
C ALA A 192 15.17 -13.98 -1.14
N ALA A 193 14.60 -13.22 -2.06
CA ALA A 193 13.30 -13.55 -2.58
C ALA A 193 13.58 -14.31 -3.87
N ASP A 194 13.49 -15.64 -3.83
CA ASP A 194 13.29 -16.36 -5.07
C ASP A 194 11.84 -16.05 -5.47
N THR A 195 11.62 -14.85 -6.03
CA THR A 195 10.42 -14.59 -6.82
C THR A 195 10.50 -15.59 -7.94
N ALA A 196 9.57 -16.55 -7.97
CA ALA A 196 9.46 -17.48 -9.07
C ALA A 196 9.70 -16.71 -10.37
N ARG A 197 10.85 -16.95 -11.01
CA ARG A 197 11.08 -16.49 -12.38
C ARG A 197 9.82 -16.95 -13.12
N GLU A 198 9.08 -15.99 -13.66
CA GLU A 198 7.84 -16.21 -14.43
C GLU A 198 6.58 -16.62 -13.65
N ASN A 199 6.37 -16.20 -12.39
CA ASN A 199 5.09 -16.46 -11.67
C ASN A 199 4.67 -17.95 -11.65
N ARG A 200 5.56 -18.91 -11.97
CA ARG A 200 5.22 -20.34 -12.06
C ARG A 200 4.84 -20.87 -10.68
N LYS A 201 3.63 -21.44 -10.55
CA LYS A 201 3.20 -22.21 -9.40
C LYS A 201 4.05 -23.49 -9.36
N ASP A 202 4.89 -23.64 -8.34
CA ASP A 202 5.45 -24.94 -7.99
C ASP A 202 4.28 -25.80 -7.51
N ASN A 203 3.68 -26.62 -8.39
CA ASN A 203 2.46 -27.37 -8.09
C ASN A 203 2.56 -28.30 -6.85
N ASP A 204 3.79 -28.62 -6.44
CA ASP A 204 4.14 -29.50 -5.33
C ASP A 204 4.80 -28.79 -4.12
N LYS A 205 5.01 -27.47 -4.17
CA LYS A 205 5.67 -26.71 -3.09
C LYS A 205 4.96 -25.39 -2.80
N ASP A 206 4.82 -25.06 -1.52
CA ASP A 206 4.33 -23.75 -1.09
C ASP A 206 5.52 -22.82 -0.87
N ARG A 207 5.45 -21.54 -1.23
CA ARG A 207 6.52 -20.58 -0.89
C ARG A 207 6.20 -19.86 0.41
N ARG A 208 7.15 -19.85 1.35
CA ARG A 208 6.99 -19.32 2.71
C ARG A 208 8.25 -18.58 3.15
N PHE A 209 8.11 -17.72 4.15
CA PHE A 209 9.27 -17.14 4.82
C PHE A 209 9.88 -18.18 5.74
N LYS A 210 11.17 -18.47 5.56
CA LYS A 210 11.95 -19.26 6.50
C LYS A 210 13.25 -18.53 6.85
N LEU A 211 13.80 -18.82 8.02
CA LEU A 211 15.16 -18.40 8.36
C LEU A 211 16.11 -19.06 7.35
N ILE A 212 17.16 -18.36 6.91
CA ILE A 212 18.12 -18.94 5.97
C ILE A 212 18.78 -20.20 6.56
N ASP A 213 19.22 -21.10 5.70
CA ASP A 213 19.99 -22.27 6.14
C ASP A 213 21.39 -21.84 6.64
N THR A 214 22.04 -22.64 7.49
CA THR A 214 23.32 -22.25 8.12
C THR A 214 24.49 -22.12 7.14
N ASP A 215 24.38 -22.75 5.98
CA ASP A 215 25.33 -22.78 4.88
C ASP A 215 24.87 -21.91 3.69
N PHE A 216 23.95 -20.97 3.93
CA PHE A 216 23.39 -20.13 2.87
C PHE A 216 24.44 -19.22 2.22
N VAL A 217 24.50 -19.27 0.89
CA VAL A 217 25.37 -18.43 0.04
C VAL A 217 24.53 -17.65 -0.95
N GLN A 218 24.77 -16.34 -1.03
CA GLN A 218 24.15 -15.44 -1.99
C GLN A 218 25.13 -15.06 -3.11
N THR A 219 24.69 -15.16 -4.36
CA THR A 219 25.41 -14.57 -5.50
C THR A 219 25.03 -13.09 -5.65
N LEU A 220 26.02 -12.21 -5.68
CA LEU A 220 25.90 -10.78 -5.90
C LEU A 220 26.63 -10.40 -7.19
N VAL A 221 26.26 -9.27 -7.80
CA VAL A 221 26.93 -8.70 -8.97
C VAL A 221 27.48 -7.35 -8.57
N ASP A 222 28.76 -7.09 -8.84
CA ASP A 222 29.40 -5.82 -8.54
C ASP A 222 29.10 -4.73 -9.58
N ASP A 223 29.65 -3.54 -9.36
CA ASP A 223 29.48 -2.36 -10.23
C ASP A 223 30.09 -2.55 -11.63
N GLU A 224 30.96 -3.55 -11.81
CA GLU A 224 31.61 -3.91 -13.07
C GLU A 224 30.87 -5.05 -13.81
N GLY A 225 29.83 -5.62 -13.18
CA GLY A 225 29.01 -6.69 -13.74
C GLY A 225 29.55 -8.09 -13.46
N GLU A 226 30.56 -8.25 -12.60
CA GLU A 226 31.10 -9.56 -12.22
C GLU A 226 30.33 -10.15 -11.03
N SER A 227 30.01 -11.44 -11.11
CA SER A 227 29.28 -12.16 -10.05
C SER A 227 30.22 -12.76 -9.01
N TYR A 228 29.96 -12.53 -7.72
CA TYR A 228 30.69 -13.12 -6.59
C TYR A 228 29.74 -13.76 -5.57
N GLU A 229 30.23 -14.75 -4.82
CA GLU A 229 29.48 -15.46 -3.79
C GLU A 229 29.78 -14.92 -2.39
N GLN A 230 28.74 -14.69 -1.59
CA GLN A 230 28.83 -14.23 -0.21
C GLN A 230 28.06 -15.19 0.72
N ALA A 231 28.77 -15.83 1.65
CA ALA A 231 28.14 -16.58 2.73
C ALA A 231 27.50 -15.63 3.75
N LEU A 232 26.28 -15.94 4.20
CA LEU A 232 25.54 -15.13 5.18
C LEU A 232 25.19 -15.94 6.43
N GLU A 233 25.48 -15.38 7.60
CA GLU A 233 25.06 -15.94 8.88
C GLU A 233 23.58 -15.68 9.14
N GLN A 234 22.87 -16.63 9.75
CA GLN A 234 21.45 -16.50 10.10
C GLN A 234 21.17 -15.27 10.97
N ILE A 235 22.05 -14.99 11.93
CA ILE A 235 21.92 -13.93 12.93
C ILE A 235 23.28 -13.27 13.08
N ARG A 236 23.33 -11.94 12.96
CA ARG A 236 24.54 -11.16 13.23
C ARG A 236 24.23 -9.83 13.87
N VAL A 237 25.16 -9.32 14.67
CA VAL A 237 25.04 -7.98 15.27
C VAL A 237 25.94 -7.01 14.51
N VAL A 238 25.40 -5.89 14.05
CA VAL A 238 26.13 -4.84 13.32
C VAL A 238 25.75 -3.50 13.92
N ASN A 239 26.71 -2.74 14.45
CA ASN A 239 26.47 -1.39 14.99
C ASN A 239 25.26 -1.31 15.94
N ASP A 240 25.20 -2.19 16.95
CA ASP A 240 24.09 -2.30 17.92
C ASP A 240 22.71 -2.62 17.29
N GLU A 241 22.70 -3.18 16.07
CA GLU A 241 21.52 -3.70 15.40
C GLU A 241 21.61 -5.23 15.23
N LEU A 242 20.60 -5.96 15.69
CA LEU A 242 20.47 -7.40 15.50
C LEU A 242 19.87 -7.67 14.12
N VAL A 243 20.67 -8.16 13.19
CA VAL A 243 20.23 -8.53 11.83
C VAL A 243 19.92 -10.02 11.78
N ILE A 244 18.70 -10.36 11.37
CA ILE A 244 18.22 -11.73 11.23
C ILE A 244 17.84 -11.95 9.77
N HIS A 245 18.50 -12.90 9.12
CA HIS A 245 18.34 -13.13 7.69
C HIS A 245 17.27 -14.18 7.40
N PHE A 246 16.33 -13.82 6.54
CA PHE A 246 15.26 -14.68 6.05
C PHE A 246 15.39 -14.88 4.53
N GLU A 247 14.82 -15.97 4.05
CA GLU A 247 14.56 -16.21 2.63
C GLU A 247 13.08 -16.53 2.38
N TYR A 248 12.61 -16.19 1.19
CA TYR A 248 11.30 -16.58 0.69
C TYR A 248 11.48 -17.69 -0.33
N ALA A 249 11.32 -18.93 0.14
CA ALA A 249 11.76 -20.13 -0.55
C ALA A 249 10.65 -21.20 -0.64
N PRO A 250 10.71 -22.13 -1.61
CA PRO A 250 9.75 -23.21 -1.73
C PRO A 250 9.95 -24.26 -0.62
N VAL A 251 8.89 -24.53 0.13
CA VAL A 251 8.78 -25.54 1.20
C VAL A 251 7.78 -26.63 0.80
N SER A 252 7.79 -27.76 1.52
CA SER A 252 6.83 -28.83 1.27
C SER A 252 5.39 -28.36 1.41
N LYS A 253 4.53 -28.81 0.50
CA LYS A 253 3.10 -28.48 0.49
C LYS A 253 2.44 -28.82 1.82
N GLY A 254 1.70 -27.87 2.39
CA GLY A 254 1.03 -28.04 3.69
C GLY A 254 1.84 -27.56 4.90
N THR A 255 3.11 -27.16 4.73
CA THR A 255 3.88 -26.49 5.78
C THR A 255 3.23 -25.15 6.14
N LYS A 256 2.89 -24.94 7.41
CA LYS A 256 2.29 -23.69 7.89
C LYS A 256 3.37 -22.66 8.18
N GLN A 257 3.08 -21.39 7.88
CA GLN A 257 3.97 -20.27 8.24
C GLN A 257 4.19 -20.20 9.76
N GLU A 258 3.19 -20.57 10.55
CA GLU A 258 3.27 -20.61 12.01
C GLU A 258 4.37 -21.58 12.50
N ASP A 259 4.51 -22.75 11.87
CA ASP A 259 5.53 -23.73 12.26
C ASP A 259 6.94 -23.21 11.98
N LEU A 260 7.14 -22.56 10.82
CA LEU A 260 8.40 -21.92 10.45
C LEU A 260 8.74 -20.74 11.37
N ASN A 261 7.74 -19.96 11.76
CA ASN A 261 7.91 -18.87 12.71
C ASN A 261 8.34 -19.40 14.09
N ASN A 262 7.69 -20.48 14.56
CA ASN A 262 8.04 -21.12 15.83
C ASN A 262 9.48 -21.67 15.81
N GLN A 263 9.89 -22.32 14.71
CA GLN A 263 11.27 -22.77 14.53
C GLN A 263 12.26 -21.60 14.55
N ALA A 264 11.98 -20.53 13.81
CA ALA A 264 12.82 -19.34 13.80
C ALA A 264 12.94 -18.70 15.19
N ILE A 265 11.83 -18.59 15.94
CA ILE A 265 11.84 -18.06 17.32
C ILE A 265 12.76 -18.90 18.21
N VAL A 266 12.67 -20.23 18.15
CA VAL A 266 13.52 -21.13 18.93
C VAL A 266 15.00 -20.92 18.58
N THR A 267 15.34 -20.89 17.29
CA THR A 267 16.72 -20.66 16.83
C THR A 267 17.24 -19.30 17.29
N ILE A 268 16.45 -18.22 17.11
CA ILE A 268 16.83 -16.86 17.48
C ILE A 268 17.06 -16.73 18.99
N LEU A 269 16.14 -17.23 19.81
CA LEU A 269 16.25 -17.15 21.27
C LEU A 269 17.32 -18.09 21.85
N SER A 270 17.77 -19.08 21.08
CA SER A 270 18.86 -19.98 21.46
C SER A 270 20.25 -19.43 21.10
N HIS A 271 20.32 -18.39 20.26
CA HIS A 271 21.58 -17.79 19.85
C HIS A 271 22.28 -17.09 21.02
N GLN A 272 23.58 -17.34 21.19
CA GLN A 272 24.37 -16.88 22.34
C GLN A 272 24.32 -15.35 22.54
N GLU A 273 24.48 -14.58 21.46
CA GLU A 273 24.38 -13.12 21.50
C GLU A 273 22.99 -12.64 21.94
N VAL A 274 21.94 -13.31 21.45
CA VAL A 274 20.54 -12.95 21.75
C VAL A 274 20.22 -13.22 23.21
N GLN A 275 20.71 -14.34 23.75
CA GLN A 275 20.52 -14.69 25.16
C GLN A 275 21.19 -13.68 26.11
N THR A 276 22.38 -13.21 25.75
CA THR A 276 23.21 -12.35 26.60
C THR A 276 22.77 -10.90 26.54
N HIS A 277 22.47 -10.41 25.33
CA HIS A 277 22.30 -8.97 25.10
C HIS A 277 20.88 -8.56 24.70
N TRP A 278 19.99 -9.46 24.30
CA TRP A 278 18.69 -9.12 23.70
C TRP A 278 17.49 -9.68 24.47
N ALA A 279 17.54 -9.64 25.80
CA ALA A 279 16.51 -10.20 26.68
C ALA A 279 15.09 -9.60 26.47
N GLU A 280 14.98 -8.35 26.02
CA GLU A 280 13.70 -7.67 25.74
C GLU A 280 12.87 -8.40 24.68
N LEU A 281 13.49 -9.17 23.79
CA LEU A 281 12.78 -10.01 22.81
C LEU A 281 11.87 -11.06 23.46
N LYS A 282 12.16 -11.44 24.71
CA LYS A 282 11.35 -12.38 25.52
C LYS A 282 10.24 -11.69 26.32
N GLN A 283 10.12 -10.36 26.26
CA GLN A 283 9.09 -9.63 26.98
C GLN A 283 7.70 -10.07 26.50
N LYS A 284 6.81 -10.37 27.46
CA LYS A 284 5.45 -10.81 27.16
C LYS A 284 4.60 -9.66 26.62
N GLN A 285 3.92 -9.94 25.51
CA GLN A 285 2.97 -9.09 24.80
C GLN A 285 1.67 -9.92 24.58
N PRO A 286 0.95 -10.23 25.67
CA PRO A 286 -0.19 -11.14 25.63
C PRO A 286 -1.30 -10.64 24.71
N THR A 287 -1.99 -11.59 24.10
CA THR A 287 -3.24 -11.38 23.37
C THR A 287 -4.31 -12.28 23.97
N GLU A 288 -5.59 -11.99 23.72
CA GLU A 288 -6.70 -12.85 24.18
C GLU A 288 -6.55 -14.32 23.74
N LYS A 289 -5.91 -14.56 22.58
CA LYS A 289 -5.67 -15.89 22.03
C LYS A 289 -4.34 -16.53 22.45
N ASN A 290 -3.35 -15.73 22.82
CA ASN A 290 -2.01 -16.20 23.22
C ASN A 290 -1.45 -15.31 24.36
N PRO A 291 -1.58 -15.74 25.63
CA PRO A 291 -1.07 -15.04 26.80
C PRO A 291 0.47 -15.03 26.93
N GLU A 292 1.15 -16.01 26.32
CA GLU A 292 2.61 -16.17 26.41
C GLU A 292 3.35 -15.55 25.22
N ARG A 293 2.62 -14.88 24.31
CA ARG A 293 3.19 -14.26 23.12
C ARG A 293 4.30 -13.29 23.51
N THR A 294 5.48 -13.45 22.89
CA THR A 294 6.63 -12.56 23.12
C THR A 294 6.65 -11.39 22.14
N LEU A 295 7.46 -10.37 22.43
CA LEU A 295 7.73 -9.27 21.51
C LEU A 295 8.28 -9.79 20.15
N LEU A 296 9.23 -10.72 20.19
CA LEU A 296 9.78 -11.34 18.96
C LEU A 296 8.70 -12.06 18.16
N GLN A 297 7.85 -12.86 18.83
CA GLN A 297 6.75 -13.56 18.17
C GLN A 297 5.79 -12.59 17.49
N LYS A 298 5.42 -11.50 18.19
CA LYS A 298 4.56 -10.46 17.62
C LYS A 298 5.13 -9.86 16.34
N CYS A 299 6.42 -9.51 16.37
CA CYS A 299 7.11 -8.91 15.22
C CYS A 299 7.23 -9.90 14.05
N LEU A 300 7.56 -11.16 14.34
CA LEU A 300 7.76 -12.18 13.32
C LEU A 300 6.46 -12.62 12.63
N GLU A 301 5.39 -12.82 13.40
CA GLU A 301 4.05 -13.09 12.85
C GLU A 301 3.62 -11.95 11.92
N ARG A 302 3.89 -10.70 12.30
CA ARG A 302 3.55 -9.53 11.50
C ARG A 302 4.37 -9.45 10.21
N TYR A 303 5.68 -9.64 10.29
CA TYR A 303 6.58 -9.66 9.12
C TYR A 303 6.19 -10.73 8.10
N THR A 304 5.78 -11.91 8.57
CA THR A 304 5.41 -13.02 7.69
C THR A 304 3.97 -12.92 7.19
N ALA A 305 3.07 -12.27 7.95
CA ALA A 305 1.69 -12.01 7.54
C ALA A 305 1.56 -10.89 6.49
N SER A 306 2.38 -9.83 6.58
CA SER A 306 2.32 -8.67 5.66
C SER A 306 2.50 -9.04 4.19
N ASN A 307 3.09 -10.19 3.91
CA ASN A 307 3.34 -10.70 2.57
C ASN A 307 2.24 -11.64 2.04
N THR A 308 1.17 -11.85 2.81
CA THR A 308 0.04 -12.73 2.45
C THR A 308 -1.25 -11.99 2.15
N ALA A 309 -1.33 -10.70 2.48
CA ALA A 309 -2.50 -9.86 2.23
C ALA A 309 -2.35 -9.07 0.92
N ASP A 310 -3.45 -8.86 0.21
CA ASP A 310 -3.50 -7.86 -0.87
C ASP A 310 -3.49 -6.46 -0.23
N TYR A 311 -2.79 -5.49 -0.83
CA TYR A 311 -2.76 -4.11 -0.33
C TYR A 311 -3.36 -3.17 -1.38
N PHE A 312 -4.19 -2.24 -0.94
CA PHE A 312 -4.87 -1.29 -1.81
C PHE A 312 -4.52 0.14 -1.44
N ILE A 313 -4.33 0.98 -2.47
CA ILE A 313 -4.15 2.43 -2.30
C ILE A 313 -5.33 3.13 -2.96
N HIS A 314 -6.08 3.91 -2.20
CA HIS A 314 -7.23 4.62 -2.72
C HIS A 314 -6.82 5.72 -3.72
N LYS A 315 -7.48 5.78 -4.88
CA LYS A 315 -7.20 6.75 -5.95
C LYS A 315 -7.47 8.19 -5.49
N ASP A 316 -8.53 8.41 -4.71
CA ASP A 316 -8.88 9.71 -4.08
C ASP A 316 -9.63 9.52 -2.75
N LEU A 317 -8.89 9.25 -1.67
CA LEU A 317 -9.48 8.94 -0.36
C LEU A 317 -10.29 10.12 0.20
N GLY A 318 -9.79 11.33 -0.01
CA GLY A 318 -10.43 12.54 0.50
C GLY A 318 -11.81 12.75 -0.11
N LYS A 319 -11.96 12.63 -1.44
CA LYS A 319 -13.28 12.73 -2.09
C LYS A 319 -14.22 11.62 -1.62
N PHE A 320 -13.70 10.39 -1.50
CA PHE A 320 -14.47 9.25 -1.01
C PHE A 320 -15.02 9.50 0.39
N LEU A 321 -14.17 9.74 1.38
CA LEU A 321 -14.59 9.91 2.77
C LEU A 321 -15.49 11.14 2.96
N ARG A 322 -15.28 12.24 2.22
CA ARG A 322 -16.19 13.40 2.27
C ARG A 322 -17.58 13.06 1.74
N GLY A 323 -17.66 12.31 0.63
CA GLY A 323 -18.93 11.84 0.08
C GLY A 323 -19.65 10.87 1.02
N GLU A 324 -18.90 9.96 1.64
CA GLU A 324 -19.43 9.03 2.64
C GLU A 324 -19.87 9.74 3.92
N LEU A 325 -19.14 10.77 4.36
CA LEU A 325 -19.50 11.58 5.52
C LEU A 325 -20.82 12.33 5.28
N ASP A 326 -21.00 12.93 4.10
CA ASP A 326 -22.26 13.58 3.74
C ASP A 326 -23.43 12.59 3.73
N PHE A 327 -23.22 11.37 3.23
CA PHE A 327 -24.24 10.32 3.26
C PHE A 327 -24.54 9.85 4.69
N TYR A 328 -23.50 9.65 5.51
CA TYR A 328 -23.62 9.25 6.91
C TYR A 328 -24.41 10.26 7.72
N ILE A 329 -24.07 11.56 7.61
CA ILE A 329 -24.78 12.64 8.32
C ILE A 329 -26.27 12.65 7.92
N LYS A 330 -26.58 12.52 6.63
CA LYS A 330 -27.96 12.58 6.14
C LYS A 330 -28.83 11.40 6.59
N ASN A 331 -28.25 10.20 6.74
CA ASN A 331 -29.02 8.99 7.02
C ASN A 331 -29.00 8.56 8.48
N GLU A 332 -27.91 8.83 9.22
CA GLU A 332 -27.70 8.29 10.57
C GLU A 332 -27.60 9.33 11.67
N VAL A 333 -27.47 10.60 11.30
CA VAL A 333 -27.34 11.68 12.28
C VAL A 333 -28.52 12.64 12.18
N LEU A 334 -28.98 12.92 10.96
CA LEU A 334 -30.13 13.77 10.70
C LEU A 334 -31.40 12.92 10.53
N HIS A 335 -32.19 12.77 11.59
CA HIS A 335 -33.51 12.13 11.50
C HIS A 335 -34.61 13.18 11.34
N LEU A 336 -35.45 13.02 10.30
CA LEU A 336 -36.60 13.91 10.05
C LEU A 336 -37.61 13.90 11.20
N ASP A 337 -37.77 12.76 11.85
CA ASP A 337 -38.67 12.59 13.00
C ASP A 337 -38.22 13.45 14.19
N ASP A 338 -36.91 13.65 14.38
CA ASP A 338 -36.38 14.52 15.43
C ASP A 338 -36.70 16.00 15.17
N VAL A 339 -36.86 16.37 13.89
CA VAL A 339 -37.26 17.72 13.49
C VAL A 339 -38.77 17.91 13.62
N GLN A 340 -39.58 16.90 13.26
CA GLN A 340 -41.03 16.95 13.37
C GLN A 340 -41.54 16.88 14.82
N ASN A 341 -40.90 16.06 15.65
CA ASN A 341 -41.33 15.81 17.03
C ASN A 341 -40.62 16.71 18.05
N ALA A 342 -39.79 17.66 17.61
CA ALA A 342 -39.12 18.60 18.50
C ALA A 342 -40.13 19.52 19.20
N ASN A 343 -40.18 19.45 20.53
CA ASN A 343 -41.03 20.31 21.35
C ASN A 343 -40.60 21.79 21.29
N THR A 344 -39.36 22.08 20.91
CA THR A 344 -38.81 23.45 20.82
C THR A 344 -37.83 23.59 19.66
N PHE A 345 -37.72 24.79 19.07
CA PHE A 345 -36.67 25.08 18.08
C PHE A 345 -35.25 24.96 18.66
N ALA A 346 -35.08 25.18 19.96
CA ALA A 346 -33.80 25.08 20.64
C ALA A 346 -33.20 23.66 20.55
N SER A 347 -34.01 22.61 20.64
CA SER A 347 -33.53 21.22 20.51
C SER A 347 -33.09 20.87 19.08
N ILE A 348 -33.76 21.42 18.06
CA ILE A 348 -33.35 21.28 16.66
C ILE A 348 -32.00 21.96 16.45
N GLU A 349 -31.84 23.17 16.98
CA GLU A 349 -30.60 23.92 16.87
C GLU A 349 -29.42 23.23 17.57
N GLN A 350 -29.65 22.63 18.74
CA GLN A 350 -28.66 21.81 19.44
C GLN A 350 -28.19 20.62 18.60
N ASN A 351 -29.11 19.90 17.97
CA ASN A 351 -28.76 18.78 17.07
C ASN A 351 -27.97 19.26 15.85
N LEU A 352 -28.33 20.39 15.26
CA LEU A 352 -27.58 20.98 14.15
C LEU A 352 -26.14 21.36 14.55
N ARG A 353 -25.93 21.85 15.77
CA ARG A 353 -24.59 22.17 16.29
C ARG A 353 -23.74 20.92 16.50
N MET A 354 -24.33 19.87 17.04
CA MET A 354 -23.67 18.57 17.15
C MET A 354 -23.22 18.09 15.77
N ILE A 355 -24.10 18.18 14.75
CA ILE A 355 -23.77 17.86 13.35
C ILE A 355 -22.66 18.74 12.80
N GLN A 356 -22.67 20.05 13.07
CA GLN A 356 -21.62 20.98 12.64
C GLN A 356 -20.27 20.63 13.28
N CYS A 357 -20.25 20.35 14.58
CA CYS A 357 -19.06 19.92 15.31
C CYS A 357 -18.54 18.58 14.75
N LEU A 358 -19.41 17.60 14.58
CA LEU A 358 -19.10 16.31 13.97
C LEU A 358 -18.47 16.49 12.59
N ARG A 359 -19.10 17.28 11.72
CA ARG A 359 -18.63 17.54 10.35
C ARG A 359 -17.26 18.21 10.36
N ALA A 360 -17.07 19.23 11.19
CA ALA A 360 -15.79 19.96 11.27
C ALA A 360 -14.64 19.04 11.67
N VAL A 361 -14.82 18.26 12.73
CA VAL A 361 -13.78 17.34 13.24
C VAL A 361 -13.56 16.17 12.28
N ALA A 362 -14.63 15.61 11.69
CA ALA A 362 -14.51 14.55 10.71
C ALA A 362 -13.75 15.01 9.47
N LEU A 363 -14.03 16.20 8.94
CA LEU A 363 -13.34 16.74 7.77
C LEU A 363 -11.84 16.92 8.01
N GLU A 364 -11.43 17.41 9.18
CA GLU A 364 -10.02 17.54 9.52
C GLU A 364 -9.31 16.17 9.62
N LEU A 365 -9.96 15.19 10.24
CA LEU A 365 -9.44 13.81 10.26
C LEU A 365 -9.35 13.21 8.86
N VAL A 366 -10.35 13.48 8.00
CA VAL A 366 -10.35 13.06 6.59
C VAL A 366 -9.23 13.74 5.81
N ASP A 367 -8.99 15.03 6.01
CA ASP A 367 -7.91 15.76 5.35
C ASP A 367 -6.55 15.16 5.71
N PHE A 368 -6.35 14.82 6.99
CA PHE A 368 -5.14 14.19 7.44
C PHE A 368 -4.97 12.78 6.83
N LEU A 369 -6.00 11.94 6.87
CA LEU A 369 -5.98 10.61 6.23
C LEU A 369 -5.73 10.69 4.71
N ALA A 370 -6.41 11.60 4.03
CA ALA A 370 -6.26 11.82 2.60
C ALA A 370 -4.83 12.24 2.25
N SER A 371 -4.20 13.09 3.08
CA SER A 371 -2.81 13.51 2.84
C SER A 371 -1.81 12.34 2.88
N LEU A 372 -2.05 11.37 3.78
CA LEU A 372 -1.21 10.18 3.90
C LEU A 372 -1.41 9.24 2.71
N GLU A 373 -2.67 9.02 2.34
CA GLU A 373 -3.01 8.18 1.20
C GLU A 373 -2.51 8.78 -0.12
N ASP A 374 -2.64 10.09 -0.31
CA ASP A 374 -2.16 10.80 -1.49
C ASP A 374 -0.63 10.72 -1.60
N PHE A 375 0.08 10.70 -0.48
CA PHE A 375 1.52 10.48 -0.48
C PHE A 375 1.88 9.05 -0.90
N GLN A 376 1.17 8.04 -0.38
CA GLN A 376 1.35 6.64 -0.82
C GLN A 376 1.04 6.48 -2.31
N LYS A 377 -0.07 7.06 -2.77
CA LYS A 377 -0.47 7.10 -4.17
C LYS A 377 0.61 7.75 -5.04
N ARG A 378 1.19 8.87 -4.59
CA ARG A 378 2.27 9.56 -5.32
C ARG A 378 3.54 8.71 -5.41
N LEU A 379 3.88 7.95 -4.37
CA LEU A 379 5.01 7.02 -4.41
C LEU A 379 4.73 5.83 -5.35
N TRP A 380 3.51 5.30 -5.32
CA TRP A 380 3.09 4.21 -6.19
C TRP A 380 3.10 4.62 -7.67
N LEU A 381 2.58 5.80 -7.99
CA LEU A 381 2.54 6.37 -9.33
C LEU A 381 3.87 7.00 -9.78
N LYS A 382 4.90 6.99 -8.92
CA LYS A 382 6.20 7.53 -9.28
C LYS A 382 6.78 6.68 -10.42
N LYS A 383 7.09 7.35 -11.54
CA LYS A 383 7.80 6.77 -12.68
C LYS A 383 9.02 5.98 -12.17
N LYS A 384 9.03 4.67 -12.45
CA LYS A 384 10.13 3.79 -12.09
C LYS A 384 11.34 4.12 -12.97
N PHE A 385 12.53 3.96 -12.40
CA PHE A 385 13.77 4.14 -13.14
C PHE A 385 14.05 2.91 -13.99
N VAL A 386 14.56 3.13 -15.19
CA VAL A 386 15.13 2.06 -16.01
C VAL A 386 16.48 1.70 -15.40
N VAL A 387 16.58 0.48 -14.85
CA VAL A 387 17.80 0.00 -14.19
C VAL A 387 18.82 -0.47 -15.22
N ALA A 388 18.35 -1.02 -16.33
CA ALA A 388 19.18 -1.49 -17.42
C ALA A 388 18.43 -1.37 -18.75
N ALA A 389 19.17 -1.10 -19.82
CA ALA A 389 18.67 -1.07 -21.19
C ALA A 389 19.66 -1.82 -22.06
N HIS A 390 19.21 -2.88 -22.73
CA HIS A 390 20.03 -3.72 -23.59
C HIS A 390 19.37 -3.85 -24.96
N TYR A 391 20.19 -4.18 -25.94
CA TYR A 391 19.79 -4.43 -27.32
C TYR A 391 20.11 -5.88 -27.67
N CYS A 392 19.20 -6.48 -28.43
CA CYS A 392 19.41 -7.76 -29.07
C CYS A 392 19.41 -7.52 -30.59
N LEU A 393 20.49 -7.86 -31.28
CA LEU A 393 20.61 -7.71 -32.74
C LEU A 393 20.96 -9.04 -33.38
N THR A 394 20.37 -9.34 -34.53
CA THR A 394 20.76 -10.51 -35.33
C THR A 394 22.17 -10.32 -35.90
N LEU A 395 22.93 -11.41 -36.01
CA LEU A 395 24.33 -11.37 -36.47
C LEU A 395 24.49 -10.67 -37.84
N ASP A 396 23.56 -10.80 -38.78
CA ASP A 396 23.58 -10.09 -40.07
C ASP A 396 23.63 -8.55 -39.95
N ARG A 397 23.15 -8.00 -38.83
CA ARG A 397 23.21 -6.56 -38.52
C ARG A 397 24.41 -6.17 -37.65
N VAL A 398 25.23 -7.14 -37.25
CA VAL A 398 26.42 -6.92 -36.42
C VAL A 398 27.64 -6.77 -37.31
N PRO A 399 28.50 -5.76 -37.09
CA PRO A 399 29.75 -5.63 -37.83
C PRO A 399 30.64 -6.86 -37.66
N ARG A 400 31.18 -7.38 -38.77
CA ARG A 400 32.09 -8.55 -38.77
C ARG A 400 33.31 -8.37 -37.88
N ALA A 401 33.75 -7.13 -37.64
CA ALA A 401 34.84 -6.81 -36.73
C ALA A 401 34.60 -7.27 -35.28
N LEU A 402 33.33 -7.44 -34.88
CA LEU A 402 32.93 -7.86 -33.53
C LEU A 402 32.74 -9.39 -33.40
N TYR A 403 32.77 -10.13 -34.51
CA TYR A 403 32.43 -11.56 -34.50
C TYR A 403 33.43 -12.41 -33.70
N ALA A 404 34.71 -12.05 -33.71
CA ALA A 404 35.73 -12.77 -32.93
C ALA A 404 35.45 -12.70 -31.43
N GLU A 405 34.99 -11.55 -30.93
CA GLU A 405 34.62 -11.37 -29.52
C GLU A 405 33.34 -12.12 -29.16
N ILE A 406 32.36 -12.17 -30.08
CA ILE A 406 31.14 -12.98 -29.91
C ILE A 406 31.49 -14.47 -29.86
N ALA A 407 32.38 -14.93 -30.73
CA ALA A 407 32.82 -16.33 -30.77
C ALA A 407 33.57 -16.76 -29.50
N ALA A 408 34.25 -15.81 -28.84
CA ALA A 408 34.97 -16.03 -27.58
C ALA A 408 34.06 -15.97 -26.34
N ASN A 409 32.85 -15.40 -26.45
CA ASN A 409 31.94 -15.24 -25.33
C ASN A 409 31.13 -16.52 -25.06
N GLU A 410 31.59 -17.32 -24.10
CA GLU A 410 30.90 -18.56 -23.69
C GLU A 410 29.48 -18.30 -23.15
N SER A 411 29.23 -17.17 -22.49
CA SER A 411 27.89 -16.82 -21.99
C SER A 411 26.89 -16.65 -23.13
N GLN A 412 27.29 -16.01 -24.24
CA GLN A 412 26.45 -15.85 -25.42
C GLN A 412 26.13 -17.19 -26.09
N LEU A 413 27.13 -18.08 -26.19
CA LEU A 413 26.95 -19.41 -26.75
C LEU A 413 26.03 -20.27 -25.88
N ASN A 414 26.20 -20.19 -24.56
CA ASN A 414 25.32 -20.85 -23.60
C ASN A 414 23.88 -20.31 -23.66
N GLN A 415 23.70 -19.00 -23.86
CA GLN A 415 22.37 -18.42 -24.05
C GLN A 415 21.68 -19.03 -25.28
N TRP A 416 22.37 -19.11 -26.43
CA TRP A 416 21.82 -19.73 -27.64
C TRP A 416 21.49 -21.22 -27.45
N LEU A 417 22.31 -21.96 -26.70
CA LEU A 417 22.00 -23.35 -26.34
C LEU A 417 20.75 -23.44 -25.46
N SER A 418 20.66 -22.60 -24.43
CA SER A 418 19.56 -22.64 -23.45
C SER A 418 18.21 -22.28 -24.07
N LEU A 419 18.21 -21.39 -25.07
CA LEU A 419 17.03 -20.98 -25.82
C LEU A 419 16.70 -21.95 -26.97
N GLY A 420 17.54 -22.95 -27.21
CA GLY A 420 17.37 -23.90 -28.32
C GLY A 420 17.64 -23.30 -29.71
N CYS A 421 18.32 -22.15 -29.79
CA CYS A 421 18.70 -21.54 -31.07
C CYS A 421 19.78 -22.34 -31.79
N ILE A 422 20.62 -23.06 -31.04
CA ILE A 422 21.65 -23.98 -31.56
C ILE A 422 21.70 -25.25 -30.70
N GLU A 423 22.20 -26.34 -31.27
CA GLU A 423 22.50 -27.59 -30.56
C GLU A 423 23.97 -27.66 -30.12
N SER A 424 24.29 -28.48 -29.11
CA SER A 424 25.66 -28.63 -28.60
C SER A 424 26.69 -29.02 -29.68
N LYS A 425 26.28 -29.84 -30.67
CA LYS A 425 27.13 -30.21 -31.81
C LYS A 425 27.41 -29.06 -32.78
N GLN A 426 26.58 -28.03 -32.79
CA GLN A 426 26.67 -26.88 -33.71
C GLN A 426 27.58 -25.77 -33.16
N VAL A 427 27.87 -25.74 -31.85
CA VAL A 427 28.71 -24.70 -31.22
C VAL A 427 30.06 -24.52 -31.93
N GLY A 428 30.72 -25.63 -32.27
CA GLY A 428 31.99 -25.58 -32.99
C GLY A 428 31.85 -25.01 -34.42
N ALA A 429 30.75 -25.30 -35.10
CA ALA A 429 30.47 -24.76 -36.43
C ALA A 429 30.14 -23.26 -36.37
N VAL A 430 29.42 -22.81 -35.35
CA VAL A 430 29.11 -21.39 -35.12
C VAL A 430 30.40 -20.59 -34.85
N LYS A 431 31.28 -21.08 -33.99
CA LYS A 431 32.59 -20.43 -33.72
C LYS A 431 33.42 -20.29 -35.00
N LYS A 432 33.53 -21.37 -35.77
CA LYS A 432 34.25 -21.36 -37.05
C LYS A 432 33.64 -20.37 -38.04
N TRP A 433 32.32 -20.32 -38.13
CA TRP A 433 31.60 -19.38 -38.98
C TRP A 433 31.90 -17.92 -38.62
N LEU A 434 31.81 -17.58 -37.33
CA LEU A 434 32.09 -16.24 -36.81
C LEU A 434 33.54 -15.81 -37.09
N LEU A 435 34.49 -16.75 -37.06
CA LEU A 435 35.90 -16.52 -37.36
C LEU A 435 36.22 -16.47 -38.86
N GLY A 436 35.23 -16.66 -39.73
CA GLY A 436 35.41 -16.65 -41.19
C GLY A 436 36.11 -17.91 -41.72
N GLU A 437 36.16 -18.98 -40.94
CA GLU A 437 36.61 -20.29 -41.41
C GLU A 437 35.50 -20.92 -42.26
N GLY A 438 35.87 -21.58 -43.36
CA GLY A 438 34.90 -22.17 -44.29
C GLY A 438 33.93 -23.13 -43.58
N VAL A 439 32.64 -22.84 -43.66
CA VAL A 439 31.57 -23.69 -43.10
C VAL A 439 30.87 -24.36 -44.25
N GLU A 440 30.84 -25.70 -44.26
CA GLU A 440 30.02 -26.41 -45.24
C GLU A 440 28.54 -26.07 -45.03
N PRO A 441 27.78 -25.79 -46.10
CA PRO A 441 26.36 -25.50 -45.98
C PRO A 441 25.64 -26.69 -45.32
N VAL A 442 24.87 -26.41 -44.27
CA VAL A 442 24.08 -27.43 -43.58
C VAL A 442 23.05 -27.96 -44.57
N LYS A 443 23.15 -29.24 -44.94
CA LYS A 443 22.14 -29.91 -45.77
C LYS A 443 20.78 -29.88 -45.05
N GLY A 444 19.79 -29.18 -45.61
CA GLY A 444 18.38 -29.36 -45.24
C GLY A 444 17.56 -28.12 -44.88
N GLN A 445 18.04 -26.89 -45.06
CA GLN A 445 17.20 -25.69 -44.91
C GLN A 445 16.98 -25.02 -46.28
N GLN A 446 15.71 -24.94 -46.69
CA GLN A 446 15.26 -24.19 -47.86
C GLN A 446 15.06 -22.73 -47.47
N ASP A 447 15.67 -21.85 -48.24
CA ASP A 447 15.61 -20.40 -48.13
C ASP A 447 14.22 -19.91 -48.57
N LEU A 448 13.58 -19.03 -47.77
CA LEU A 448 12.19 -18.60 -47.98
C LEU A 448 12.03 -17.24 -48.66
N LEU A 449 13.10 -16.63 -49.17
CA LEU A 449 13.01 -15.39 -49.95
C LEU A 449 14.00 -15.43 -51.12
N ALA A 450 13.52 -15.80 -52.30
CA ALA A 450 14.26 -15.66 -53.54
C ALA A 450 13.47 -14.78 -54.51
N ASP A 451 14.15 -13.84 -55.13
CA ASP A 451 13.94 -13.45 -56.52
C ASP A 451 15.25 -12.81 -57.01
N ASP A 452 16.27 -13.63 -57.21
CA ASP A 452 17.52 -13.37 -57.97
C ASP A 452 18.83 -13.45 -57.15
N ALA A 453 19.55 -14.55 -57.39
CA ALA A 453 20.83 -15.03 -56.84
C ALA A 453 20.78 -15.71 -55.44
N PRO A 454 21.21 -16.99 -55.31
CA PRO A 454 21.28 -17.66 -54.02
C PRO A 454 22.46 -17.10 -53.23
N VAL A 455 22.21 -16.07 -52.43
CA VAL A 455 23.09 -15.77 -51.31
C VAL A 455 23.03 -17.00 -50.41
N GLN A 456 24.14 -17.73 -50.25
CA GLN A 456 24.23 -18.74 -49.19
C GLN A 456 24.17 -18.02 -47.84
N VAL A 457 22.96 -17.73 -47.38
CA VAL A 457 22.71 -17.18 -46.07
C VAL A 457 23.00 -18.31 -45.07
N SER A 458 24.10 -18.18 -44.33
CA SER A 458 24.44 -19.15 -43.28
C SER A 458 23.29 -19.26 -42.29
N PRO A 459 22.95 -20.46 -41.79
CA PRO A 459 21.86 -20.65 -40.82
C PRO A 459 22.10 -19.87 -39.51
N PHE A 460 23.33 -19.43 -39.26
CA PHE A 460 23.71 -18.71 -38.04
C PHE A 460 23.54 -17.19 -38.13
N CYS A 461 23.30 -16.62 -39.31
CA CYS A 461 23.27 -15.16 -39.46
C CYS A 461 22.11 -14.47 -38.69
N PHE A 462 21.06 -15.22 -38.34
CA PHE A 462 19.93 -14.70 -37.57
C PHE A 462 20.00 -15.01 -36.07
N LEU A 463 21.14 -15.52 -35.57
CA LEU A 463 21.33 -15.66 -34.13
C LEU A 463 21.39 -14.27 -33.49
N MET A 464 20.63 -14.10 -32.40
CA MET A 464 20.51 -12.84 -31.68
C MET A 464 21.69 -12.65 -30.73
N VAL A 465 22.48 -11.61 -30.95
CA VAL A 465 23.53 -11.15 -30.03
C VAL A 465 22.88 -10.28 -28.95
N ASP A 466 23.01 -10.69 -27.70
CA ASP A 466 22.47 -9.99 -26.54
C ASP A 466 23.57 -9.16 -25.87
N THR A 467 23.44 -7.83 -25.95
CA THR A 467 24.40 -6.90 -25.34
C THR A 467 24.42 -6.93 -23.81
N ALA A 468 23.49 -7.61 -23.13
CA ALA A 468 23.56 -7.84 -21.69
C ALA A 468 24.70 -8.78 -21.28
N LEU A 469 25.22 -9.58 -22.22
CA LEU A 469 26.28 -10.55 -21.98
C LEU A 469 27.68 -10.02 -22.27
N PHE A 470 27.82 -8.73 -22.58
CA PHE A 470 29.08 -8.10 -22.97
C PHE A 470 29.32 -6.83 -22.16
N GLY A 471 30.60 -6.49 -22.00
CA GLY A 471 31.03 -5.25 -21.37
C GLY A 471 30.61 -3.99 -22.15
N VAL A 472 30.64 -2.86 -21.46
CA VAL A 472 30.20 -1.55 -21.97
C VAL A 472 30.90 -1.16 -23.28
N ASP A 473 32.19 -1.50 -23.43
CA ASP A 473 32.99 -1.18 -24.62
C ASP A 473 32.54 -1.92 -25.89
N PHE A 474 32.16 -3.20 -25.76
CA PHE A 474 31.61 -3.98 -26.88
C PHE A 474 30.27 -3.39 -27.31
N LYS A 475 29.39 -3.13 -26.34
CA LYS A 475 28.08 -2.54 -26.58
C LYS A 475 28.19 -1.18 -27.25
N ALA A 476 29.09 -0.30 -26.80
CA ALA A 476 29.29 1.01 -27.40
C ALA A 476 29.77 0.94 -28.86
N ARG A 477 30.68 0.01 -29.18
CA ARG A 477 31.16 -0.21 -30.56
C ARG A 477 30.07 -0.78 -31.46
N LEU A 478 29.27 -1.71 -30.94
CA LEU A 478 28.14 -2.27 -31.67
C LEU A 478 27.11 -1.19 -32.01
N LEU A 479 26.65 -0.43 -31.01
CA LEU A 479 25.61 0.58 -31.21
C LEU A 479 26.07 1.74 -32.10
N ARG A 480 27.36 2.11 -32.07
CA ARG A 480 27.91 3.12 -32.98
C ARG A 480 27.88 2.68 -34.45
N ALA A 481 27.92 1.37 -34.70
CA ALA A 481 27.95 0.84 -36.05
C ALA A 481 26.55 0.61 -36.65
N VAL A 482 25.49 0.84 -35.87
CA VAL A 482 24.10 0.79 -36.33
C VAL A 482 23.67 2.22 -36.66
N ASP A 483 23.36 2.47 -37.93
CA ASP A 483 22.78 3.74 -38.37
C ASP A 483 21.33 3.85 -37.91
N ASP A 484 20.94 5.02 -37.39
CA ASP A 484 19.62 5.31 -36.82
C ASP A 484 19.03 4.16 -35.99
N LEU A 485 19.57 4.01 -34.78
CA LEU A 485 19.18 2.95 -33.86
C LEU A 485 17.68 2.94 -33.54
N ASP A 486 17.02 4.10 -33.49
CA ASP A 486 15.60 4.18 -33.18
C ASP A 486 14.72 3.66 -34.32
N GLU A 487 15.13 3.88 -35.58
CA GLU A 487 14.44 3.34 -36.76
C GLU A 487 14.70 1.84 -36.95
N CYS A 488 15.89 1.35 -36.59
CA CYS A 488 16.25 -0.06 -36.71
C CYS A 488 15.63 -0.97 -35.63
N VAL A 489 15.05 -0.42 -34.57
CA VAL A 489 14.47 -1.21 -33.48
C VAL A 489 13.02 -1.58 -33.79
N ASP A 490 12.83 -2.85 -34.18
CA ASP A 490 11.52 -3.41 -34.54
C ASP A 490 10.63 -3.71 -33.32
N GLY A 491 11.21 -3.84 -32.13
CA GLY A 491 10.48 -4.29 -30.94
C GLY A 491 11.12 -3.83 -29.64
N VAL A 492 10.27 -3.60 -28.64
CA VAL A 492 10.68 -3.23 -27.29
C VAL A 492 10.17 -4.27 -26.31
N LEU A 493 11.09 -4.88 -25.56
CA LEU A 493 10.77 -5.77 -24.46
C LEU A 493 10.94 -5.01 -23.14
N VAL A 494 9.89 -4.99 -22.31
CA VAL A 494 9.92 -4.35 -20.99
C VAL A 494 9.84 -5.44 -19.93
N HIS A 495 10.85 -5.51 -19.07
CA HIS A 495 10.86 -6.42 -17.91
C HIS A 495 10.56 -5.63 -16.62
N GLY A 496 9.35 -5.81 -16.09
CA GLY A 496 8.88 -5.17 -14.86
C GLY A 496 7.39 -5.37 -14.65
N ASP A 497 6.82 -4.75 -13.61
CA ASP A 497 5.38 -4.70 -13.44
C ASP A 497 4.74 -3.93 -14.62
N ASN A 498 3.76 -4.55 -15.25
CA ASN A 498 3.13 -4.04 -16.46
C ASN A 498 2.34 -2.74 -16.24
N PHE A 499 1.80 -2.45 -15.06
CA PHE A 499 1.18 -1.15 -14.80
C PHE A 499 2.23 -0.02 -14.88
N GLN A 500 3.41 -0.26 -14.29
CA GLN A 500 4.53 0.70 -14.36
C GLN A 500 5.14 0.77 -15.76
N GLY A 501 5.26 -0.37 -16.43
CA GLY A 501 5.75 -0.46 -17.82
C GLY A 501 4.86 0.31 -18.79
N LEU A 502 3.54 0.12 -18.73
CA LEU A 502 2.57 0.87 -19.54
C LEU A 502 2.65 2.38 -19.27
N SER A 503 2.71 2.77 -17.99
CA SER A 503 2.86 4.17 -17.59
C SER A 503 4.12 4.83 -18.18
N LEU A 504 5.22 4.08 -18.29
CA LEU A 504 6.46 4.55 -18.93
C LEU A 504 6.30 4.65 -20.45
N LEU A 505 5.68 3.67 -21.09
CA LEU A 505 5.50 3.58 -22.54
C LEU A 505 4.54 4.64 -23.08
N GLN A 506 3.60 5.14 -22.27
CA GLN A 506 2.62 6.16 -22.67
C GLN A 506 3.29 7.39 -23.32
N GLU A 507 4.43 7.87 -22.83
CA GLU A 507 5.09 9.06 -23.39
C GLU A 507 5.47 8.89 -24.88
N ARG A 508 5.88 7.68 -25.28
CA ARG A 508 6.31 7.39 -26.66
C ARG A 508 5.22 6.80 -27.53
N TYR A 509 4.37 5.92 -26.98
CA TYR A 509 3.47 5.05 -27.75
C TYR A 509 1.99 5.38 -27.62
N LYS A 510 1.62 6.46 -26.91
CA LYS A 510 0.21 6.87 -26.76
C LYS A 510 -0.46 7.01 -28.12
N GLU A 511 -1.63 6.36 -28.26
CA GLU A 511 -2.47 6.36 -29.46
C GLU A 511 -1.81 5.79 -30.73
N GLN A 512 -0.70 5.04 -30.61
CA GLN A 512 0.01 4.42 -31.75
C GLN A 512 -0.19 2.89 -31.85
N VAL A 513 -0.63 2.24 -30.77
CA VAL A 513 -0.83 0.79 -30.72
C VAL A 513 -2.10 0.41 -31.45
N LYS A 514 -1.98 -0.38 -32.54
CA LYS A 514 -3.12 -0.81 -33.36
C LYS A 514 -3.88 -2.01 -32.78
N CYS A 515 -3.18 -2.89 -32.06
CA CYS A 515 -3.74 -4.12 -31.52
C CYS A 515 -3.06 -4.43 -30.19
N ILE A 516 -3.86 -4.86 -29.20
CA ILE A 516 -3.39 -5.30 -27.90
C ILE A 516 -3.87 -6.74 -27.70
N TYR A 517 -2.93 -7.64 -27.44
CA TYR A 517 -3.20 -9.00 -27.01
C TYR A 517 -2.68 -9.19 -25.60
N ILE A 518 -3.52 -9.70 -24.71
CA ILE A 518 -3.17 -10.02 -23.33
C ILE A 518 -3.74 -11.39 -22.96
N ASP A 519 -2.95 -12.15 -22.19
CA ASP A 519 -3.36 -13.39 -21.53
C ASP A 519 -3.27 -13.20 -20.01
N PRO A 520 -4.21 -12.45 -19.40
CA PRO A 520 -4.17 -12.15 -17.97
C PRO A 520 -4.59 -13.37 -17.14
N PRO A 521 -4.37 -13.35 -15.82
CA PRO A 521 -4.83 -14.43 -14.97
C PRO A 521 -6.33 -14.66 -15.03
N TYR A 522 -6.81 -15.89 -15.30
CA TYR A 522 -8.25 -16.15 -15.50
C TYR A 522 -9.12 -16.10 -14.23
N ASN A 523 -8.49 -16.23 -13.05
CA ASN A 523 -9.13 -16.36 -11.74
C ASN A 523 -10.13 -17.52 -11.62
N THR A 524 -9.73 -18.72 -12.06
CA THR A 524 -10.57 -19.92 -12.08
C THR A 524 -10.04 -21.05 -11.18
N ASN A 525 -10.96 -21.84 -10.63
CA ASN A 525 -10.61 -23.04 -9.83
C ASN A 525 -10.39 -24.30 -10.70
N ALA A 526 -10.53 -24.19 -12.02
CA ALA A 526 -10.81 -25.34 -12.89
C ALA A 526 -9.56 -26.05 -13.45
N THR A 527 -8.39 -25.41 -13.43
CA THR A 527 -7.17 -25.99 -14.01
C THR A 527 -5.91 -25.52 -13.28
N PRO A 528 -4.85 -26.34 -13.22
CA PRO A 528 -3.53 -25.90 -12.79
C PRO A 528 -2.98 -24.94 -13.85
N ILE A 529 -3.23 -23.64 -13.65
CA ILE A 529 -2.60 -22.61 -14.47
C ILE A 529 -1.27 -22.23 -13.82
N LEU A 530 -0.29 -21.86 -14.64
CA LEU A 530 1.08 -21.58 -14.21
C LEU A 530 1.18 -20.37 -13.26
N TYR A 531 0.20 -19.47 -13.16
CA TYR A 531 0.26 -18.27 -12.30
C TYR A 531 -0.78 -18.27 -11.16
N LYS A 532 -0.65 -17.36 -10.17
CA LYS A 532 -1.62 -17.20 -9.06
C LYS A 532 -3.03 -16.95 -9.64
N ASN A 533 -3.99 -17.79 -9.27
CA ASN A 533 -5.33 -17.83 -9.89
C ASN A 533 -6.48 -17.82 -8.86
N GLU A 534 -6.18 -17.48 -7.61
CA GLU A 534 -7.07 -17.56 -6.45
C GLU A 534 -7.25 -16.17 -5.80
N PHE A 535 -7.41 -15.14 -6.63
CA PHE A 535 -7.68 -13.78 -6.14
C PHE A 535 -9.16 -13.69 -5.73
N LYS A 536 -9.45 -12.91 -4.67
CA LYS A 536 -10.83 -12.47 -4.44
C LYS A 536 -11.30 -11.69 -5.67
N SER A 537 -12.55 -11.87 -6.08
CA SER A 537 -13.06 -11.29 -7.34
C SER A 537 -12.89 -9.76 -7.40
N SER A 538 -13.06 -9.05 -6.28
CA SER A 538 -12.83 -7.60 -6.22
C SER A 538 -11.36 -7.20 -6.34
N SER A 539 -10.44 -7.99 -5.79
CA SER A 539 -8.99 -7.81 -5.98
C SER A 539 -8.63 -7.99 -7.46
N TRP A 540 -9.12 -9.07 -8.08
CA TRP A 540 -8.84 -9.38 -9.48
C TRP A 540 -9.37 -8.30 -10.44
N LEU A 541 -10.61 -7.87 -10.24
CA LEU A 541 -11.20 -6.79 -11.04
C LEU A 541 -10.37 -5.49 -10.93
N SER A 542 -9.92 -5.14 -9.73
CA SER A 542 -9.09 -3.94 -9.54
C SER A 542 -7.72 -4.11 -10.20
N PHE A 543 -7.09 -5.27 -10.03
CA PHE A 543 -5.82 -5.62 -10.68
C PHE A 543 -5.87 -5.46 -12.20
N ILE A 544 -6.92 -5.98 -12.85
CA ILE A 544 -7.11 -5.88 -14.31
C ILE A 544 -7.53 -4.46 -14.71
N ASN A 545 -8.52 -3.88 -14.05
CA ASN A 545 -9.06 -2.56 -14.41
C ASN A 545 -7.97 -1.47 -14.36
N ASN A 546 -7.09 -1.50 -13.36
CA ASN A 546 -5.99 -0.53 -13.28
C ASN A 546 -5.03 -0.58 -14.48
N ARG A 547 -4.89 -1.75 -15.13
CA ARG A 547 -4.00 -1.95 -16.29
C ARG A 547 -4.70 -1.70 -17.62
N LEU A 548 -6.02 -1.84 -17.67
CA LEU A 548 -6.81 -1.55 -18.87
C LEU A 548 -7.15 -0.06 -18.99
N GLU A 549 -7.29 0.65 -17.86
CA GLU A 549 -7.52 2.11 -17.85
C GLU A 549 -6.25 2.93 -18.13
N ASN A 550 -5.08 2.36 -17.82
CA ASN A 550 -3.77 2.95 -18.10
C ASN A 550 -3.44 2.74 -19.57
#